data_AF-A0A1G4G8S1-F1
#
_entry.id   AF-A0A1G4G8S1-F1
#
_cell.length_a   1.000
_cell.length_b   1.000
_cell.length_c   1.000
_cell.angle_alpha   90.00
_cell.angle_beta   90.00
_cell.angle_gamma   90.00
#
_symmetry.space_group_name_H-M   'P 1'
#
loop_
_entity.id
_entity.type
_entity.pdbx_description
1 polymer ?
#
loop_
_entity_poly.entity_id
_entity_poly.type
_entity_poly.pdbx_seq_one_letter_code
_entity_poly.pdbx_strand_id
1 'polypeptide(L)'
;MKNKVSEKPYHSEVGNERTGLHLNKDVFDEIDLGPQSESDNPFTAKARKLQSLWRVVNGLEIGVGPNKKSNNNGIPTKFGNIITDGEISGKNFYFPETFEYAKWRVQNRLKDETIDAYRLFNNLLSSMPMAFNLFHPLMMLKAEKPALVDLMIRSAFPTIPSIYRVQGIGLEFIPTPKENYTHDKSAMDAFIRYQDRGATTI
;
A
#
# COMPACT_ATOMS: atom_id res chain seq x y z
N MET A 1 -35.04 0.61 38.43
CA MET A 1 -34.65 1.79 37.62
C MET A 1 -33.78 1.29 36.47
N LYS A 2 -34.27 1.43 35.23
CA LYS A 2 -33.58 0.96 34.02
C LYS A 2 -32.73 2.12 33.48
N ASN A 3 -31.40 1.99 33.52
CA ASN A 3 -30.51 2.93 32.86
C ASN A 3 -30.49 2.63 31.36
N LYS A 4 -31.10 3.52 30.57
CA LYS A 4 -30.95 3.57 29.11
C LYS A 4 -29.55 4.10 28.81
N VAL A 5 -28.67 3.24 28.30
CA VAL A 5 -27.44 3.65 27.64
C VAL A 5 -27.84 4.21 26.27
N SER A 6 -27.52 5.47 26.00
CA SER A 6 -27.77 6.07 24.69
C SER A 6 -26.78 5.51 23.68
N GLU A 7 -27.27 4.69 22.75
CA GLU A 7 -26.56 4.42 21.49
C GLU A 7 -26.56 5.72 20.67
N LYS A 8 -25.43 6.44 20.69
CA LYS A 8 -25.13 7.39 19.62
C LYS A 8 -24.14 6.72 18.66
N PRO A 9 -24.44 6.62 17.36
CA PRO A 9 -23.49 6.14 16.39
C PRO A 9 -22.31 7.11 16.31
N TYR A 10 -21.09 6.55 16.31
CA TYR A 10 -19.85 7.28 16.10
C TYR A 10 -19.80 7.71 14.63
N HIS A 11 -20.42 8.84 14.29
CA HIS A 11 -20.17 9.51 13.03
C HIS A 11 -18.88 10.31 13.19
N SER A 12 -17.78 9.82 12.62
CA SER A 12 -16.59 10.64 12.42
C SER A 12 -16.92 11.71 11.39
N GLU A 13 -17.20 12.93 11.84
CA GLU A 13 -17.29 14.14 11.03
C GLU A 13 -15.90 14.58 10.53
N VAL A 14 -15.19 13.67 9.85
CA VAL A 14 -14.07 14.08 8.98
C VAL A 14 -14.68 14.27 7.60
N GLY A 15 -14.97 15.54 7.29
CA GLY A 15 -15.55 15.97 6.03
C GLY A 15 -14.86 15.30 4.84
N ASN A 16 -15.59 14.42 4.17
CA ASN A 16 -15.19 13.85 2.89
C ASN A 16 -15.63 14.84 1.80
N GLU A 17 -15.05 16.05 1.79
CA GLU A 17 -15.11 16.93 0.64
C GLU A 17 -14.17 16.39 -0.44
N ARG A 18 -14.54 15.25 -1.02
CA ARG A 18 -14.05 14.91 -2.36
C ARG A 18 -14.83 15.77 -3.32
N THR A 19 -14.36 17.01 -3.54
CA THR A 19 -14.69 17.74 -4.76
C THR A 19 -14.28 16.83 -5.91
N GLY A 20 -15.26 16.18 -6.54
CA GLY A 20 -15.05 15.30 -7.67
C GLY A 20 -14.37 16.09 -8.77
N LEU A 21 -13.06 15.88 -8.91
CA LEU A 21 -12.29 16.45 -10.00
C LEU A 21 -12.67 15.67 -11.26
N HIS A 22 -13.78 16.05 -11.89
CA HIS A 22 -14.06 15.68 -13.26
C HIS A 22 -13.05 16.43 -14.15
N LEU A 23 -11.83 15.89 -14.19
CA LEU A 23 -10.84 16.32 -15.17
C LEU A 23 -11.34 15.84 -16.52
N ASN A 24 -11.80 16.78 -17.35
CA ASN A 24 -11.92 16.53 -18.78
C ASN A 24 -10.54 16.11 -19.30
N LYS A 25 -10.52 15.15 -20.23
CA LYS A 25 -9.29 14.59 -20.80
C LYS A 25 -8.33 15.68 -21.29
N ASP A 26 -8.87 16.75 -21.85
CA ASP A 26 -8.11 17.88 -22.38
C ASP A 26 -7.35 18.64 -21.27
N VAL A 27 -7.95 18.77 -20.09
CA VAL A 27 -7.31 19.40 -18.91
C VAL A 27 -6.23 18.48 -18.33
N PHE A 28 -6.41 17.16 -18.42
CA PHE A 28 -5.42 16.20 -17.92
C PHE A 28 -4.09 16.28 -18.68
N ASP A 29 -4.16 16.47 -20.00
CA ASP A 29 -2.96 16.53 -20.85
C ASP A 29 -2.19 17.86 -20.72
N GLU A 30 -2.81 18.91 -20.17
CA GLU A 30 -2.18 20.22 -19.93
C GLU A 30 -1.46 20.34 -18.56
N ILE A 31 -1.73 19.42 -17.63
CA ILE A 31 -1.12 19.46 -16.28
C ILE A 31 0.32 18.97 -16.34
N ASP A 32 1.27 19.77 -15.82
CA ASP A 32 2.65 19.32 -15.61
C ASP A 32 2.71 18.26 -14.49
N LEU A 33 2.75 17.00 -14.91
CA LEU A 33 2.88 15.84 -14.03
C LEU A 33 4.32 15.62 -13.52
N GLY A 34 5.29 16.36 -14.05
CA GLY A 34 6.72 16.13 -13.86
C GLY A 34 7.25 14.94 -14.69
N PRO A 35 8.57 14.69 -14.64
CA PRO A 35 9.21 13.70 -15.48
C PRO A 35 8.65 12.30 -15.27
N GLN A 36 8.51 11.53 -16.35
CA GLN A 36 8.06 10.15 -16.33
C GLN A 36 9.23 9.22 -16.72
N SER A 37 9.14 7.94 -16.35
CA SER A 37 10.16 6.97 -16.74
C SER A 37 9.91 6.47 -18.16
N GLU A 38 10.90 6.64 -19.04
CA GLU A 38 10.82 6.19 -20.43
C GLU A 38 10.89 4.66 -20.57
N SER A 39 11.44 3.97 -19.56
CA SER A 39 11.56 2.51 -19.54
C SER A 39 10.29 1.77 -19.10
N ASP A 40 9.22 2.50 -18.75
CA ASP A 40 7.99 1.88 -18.30
C ASP A 40 7.24 1.19 -19.44
N ASN A 41 6.73 0.00 -19.16
CA ASN A 41 5.71 -0.60 -20.01
C ASN A 41 4.42 0.25 -19.99
N PRO A 42 3.51 0.09 -20.98
CA PRO A 42 2.32 0.95 -21.08
C PRO A 42 1.41 0.96 -19.85
N PHE A 43 1.30 -0.18 -19.15
CA PHE A 43 0.49 -0.28 -17.93
C PHE A 43 1.14 0.51 -16.78
N THR A 44 2.43 0.28 -16.54
CA THR A 44 3.19 1.00 -15.50
C THR A 44 3.20 2.50 -15.77
N ALA A 45 3.41 2.91 -17.03
CA ALA A 45 3.40 4.32 -17.42
C ALA A 45 2.05 4.98 -17.10
N LYS A 46 0.93 4.30 -17.41
CA LYS A 46 -0.41 4.80 -17.08
C LYS A 46 -0.63 4.92 -15.56
N ALA A 47 -0.22 3.92 -14.79
CA ALA A 47 -0.33 3.95 -13.33
C ALA A 47 0.52 5.09 -12.72
N ARG A 48 1.76 5.27 -13.18
CA ARG A 48 2.64 6.36 -12.71
C ARG A 48 2.14 7.74 -13.08
N LYS A 49 1.51 7.91 -14.24
CA LYS A 49 0.81 9.16 -14.59
C LYS A 49 -0.30 9.48 -13.60
N LEU A 50 -1.11 8.49 -13.20
CA LEU A 50 -2.17 8.69 -12.19
C LEU A 50 -1.60 9.04 -10.81
N GLN A 51 -0.50 8.39 -10.40
CA GLN A 51 0.22 8.73 -9.18
C GLN A 51 0.75 10.17 -9.22
N SER A 52 1.31 10.57 -10.37
CA SER A 52 1.80 11.93 -10.60
C SER A 52 0.68 12.95 -10.56
N LEU A 53 -0.49 12.64 -11.15
CA LEU A 53 -1.66 13.51 -11.06
C LEU A 53 -2.09 13.68 -9.62
N TRP A 54 -2.19 12.57 -8.87
CA TRP A 54 -2.56 12.61 -7.46
C TRP A 54 -1.62 13.53 -6.66
N ARG A 55 -0.30 13.44 -6.92
CA ARG A 55 0.68 14.36 -6.33
C ARG A 55 0.34 15.83 -6.61
N VAL A 56 0.13 16.17 -7.88
CA VAL A 56 -0.13 17.56 -8.32
C VAL A 56 -1.44 18.09 -7.75
N VAL A 57 -2.52 17.32 -7.83
CA VAL A 57 -3.85 17.71 -7.32
C VAL A 57 -3.84 17.93 -5.80
N ASN A 58 -2.95 17.24 -5.07
CA ASN A 58 -2.78 17.42 -3.63
C ASN A 58 -1.71 18.46 -3.26
N GLY A 59 -1.17 19.21 -4.24
CA GLY A 59 -0.17 20.24 -4.01
C GLY A 59 1.15 19.72 -3.44
N LEU A 60 1.51 18.47 -3.73
CA LEU A 60 2.69 17.83 -3.18
C LEU A 60 3.93 18.07 -4.06
N GLU A 61 5.04 18.40 -3.42
CA GLU A 61 6.31 18.62 -4.11
C GLU A 61 6.86 17.33 -4.73
N ILE A 62 7.54 17.48 -5.86
CA ILE A 62 8.21 16.37 -6.55
C ILE A 62 9.53 16.02 -5.85
N GLY A 63 9.68 14.75 -5.48
CA GLY A 63 10.88 14.21 -4.83
C GLY A 63 11.92 13.65 -5.80
N VAL A 64 13.01 13.15 -5.22
CA VAL A 64 14.16 12.57 -5.94
C VAL A 64 13.99 11.05 -6.05
N GLY A 65 14.15 10.47 -7.23
CA GLY A 65 13.84 9.05 -7.44
C GLY A 65 14.76 8.32 -8.41
N PRO A 66 14.79 6.96 -8.33
CA PRO A 66 13.94 6.12 -7.47
C PRO A 66 14.36 6.06 -6.00
N ASN A 67 15.55 6.53 -5.63
CA ASN A 67 16.02 6.63 -4.25
C ASN A 67 16.50 8.04 -3.91
N LYS A 68 16.68 8.34 -2.62
CA LYS A 68 17.06 9.67 -2.12
C LYS A 68 18.34 10.23 -2.74
N LYS A 69 19.23 9.38 -3.27
CA LYS A 69 20.54 9.76 -3.84
C LYS A 69 20.56 9.71 -5.37
N SER A 70 19.43 9.41 -6.01
CA SER A 70 19.36 9.30 -7.46
C SER A 70 19.72 10.63 -8.12
N ASN A 71 20.72 10.59 -9.00
CA ASN A 71 21.20 11.75 -9.73
C ASN A 71 21.78 11.32 -11.08
N ASN A 72 21.84 12.26 -12.01
CA ASN A 72 22.54 12.15 -13.29
C ASN A 72 23.57 13.27 -13.37
N ASN A 73 24.86 12.92 -13.38
CA ASN A 73 25.97 13.89 -13.37
C ASN A 73 25.86 14.96 -12.26
N GLY A 74 25.46 14.54 -11.06
CA GLY A 74 25.30 15.42 -9.90
C GLY A 74 23.98 16.18 -9.85
N ILE A 75 23.13 16.08 -10.88
CA ILE A 75 21.79 16.70 -10.90
C ILE A 75 20.78 15.68 -10.36
N PRO A 76 20.02 15.97 -9.29
CA PRO A 76 19.03 15.05 -8.74
C PRO A 76 17.98 14.61 -9.77
N THR A 77 17.78 13.30 -9.89
CA THR A 77 16.78 12.73 -10.81
C THR A 77 15.40 12.84 -10.17
N LYS A 78 14.45 13.42 -10.89
CA LYS A 78 13.06 13.60 -10.42
C LYS A 78 12.10 12.72 -11.21
N PHE A 79 11.07 12.21 -10.54
CA PHE A 79 9.96 11.50 -11.19
C PHE A 79 8.62 11.95 -10.59
N GLY A 80 7.61 12.12 -11.44
CA GLY A 80 6.31 12.68 -11.06
C GLY A 80 5.58 11.89 -9.98
N ASN A 81 5.84 10.59 -9.84
CA ASN A 81 5.25 9.74 -8.81
C ASN A 81 6.00 9.76 -7.46
N ILE A 82 7.05 10.56 -7.32
CA ILE A 82 7.83 10.66 -6.08
C ILE A 82 7.44 11.94 -5.34
N ILE A 83 7.16 11.83 -4.04
CA ILE A 83 6.90 12.96 -3.15
C ILE A 83 8.11 13.24 -2.25
N THR A 84 8.12 14.42 -1.63
CA THR A 84 9.00 14.74 -0.50
C THR A 84 8.27 14.51 0.83
N ASP A 85 9.06 14.28 1.89
CA ASP A 85 8.60 14.23 3.28
C ASP A 85 7.41 13.27 3.53
N GLY A 86 7.31 12.19 2.75
CA GLY A 86 6.28 11.17 2.92
C GLY A 86 6.33 10.49 4.29
N GLU A 87 7.53 10.42 4.88
CA GLU A 87 7.77 9.86 6.22
C GLU A 87 7.25 10.75 7.36
N ILE A 88 6.98 12.02 7.07
CA ILE A 88 6.40 12.99 8.00
C ILE A 88 4.90 13.17 7.69
N SER A 89 4.57 13.37 6.42
CA SER A 89 3.22 13.72 5.98
C SER A 89 2.25 12.53 5.93
N GLY A 90 2.76 11.30 5.78
CA GLY A 90 1.96 10.08 5.62
C GLY A 90 1.17 10.01 4.31
N LYS A 91 1.44 10.91 3.36
CA LYS A 91 0.64 11.08 2.13
C LYS A 91 0.66 9.89 1.17
N ASN A 92 1.62 8.97 1.29
CA ASN A 92 1.61 7.71 0.54
C ASN A 92 0.65 6.65 1.11
N PHE A 93 -0.03 6.95 2.23
CA PHE A 93 -0.95 6.03 2.89
C PHE A 93 -2.38 6.55 2.91
N TYR A 94 -3.32 5.63 2.71
CA TYR A 94 -4.74 5.97 2.70
C TYR A 94 -5.32 6.13 4.12
N PHE A 95 -4.82 5.35 5.07
CA PHE A 95 -5.27 5.36 6.47
C PHE A 95 -4.13 5.80 7.40
N PRO A 96 -4.38 6.70 8.37
CA PRO A 96 -3.40 7.06 9.39
C PRO A 96 -2.84 5.85 10.13
N GLU A 97 -3.68 4.86 10.45
CA GLU A 97 -3.28 3.63 11.14
C GLU A 97 -2.28 2.82 10.30
N THR A 98 -2.44 2.80 8.97
CA THR A 98 -1.48 2.15 8.07
C THR A 98 -0.16 2.91 8.01
N PHE A 99 -0.20 4.23 8.07
CA PHE A 99 1.03 5.04 8.15
C PHE A 99 1.79 4.77 9.46
N GLU A 100 1.10 4.73 10.59
CA GLU A 100 1.72 4.37 11.88
C GLU A 100 2.29 2.96 11.87
N TYR A 101 1.56 2.00 11.30
CA TYR A 101 2.05 0.63 11.12
C TYR A 101 3.30 0.57 10.22
N ALA A 102 3.35 1.36 9.14
CA ALA A 102 4.50 1.46 8.26
C ALA A 102 5.75 1.98 9.00
N LYS A 103 5.60 3.03 9.82
CA LYS A 103 6.68 3.53 10.68
C LYS A 103 7.16 2.46 11.67
N TRP A 104 6.23 1.79 12.33
CA TRP A 104 6.54 0.70 13.26
C TRP A 104 7.30 -0.43 12.57
N ARG A 105 6.90 -0.86 11.36
CA ARG A 105 7.59 -1.89 10.58
C ARG A 105 9.01 -1.50 10.18
N VAL A 106 9.22 -0.24 9.80
CA VAL A 106 10.56 0.27 9.48
C VAL A 106 11.48 0.21 10.69
N GLN A 107 10.97 0.45 11.90
CA GLN A 107 11.72 0.37 13.15
C GLN A 107 11.89 -1.06 13.68
N ASN A 108 10.93 -1.94 13.41
CA ASN A 108 10.85 -3.30 13.97
C ASN A 108 10.95 -4.37 12.87
N ARG A 109 11.91 -4.21 11.96
CA ARG A 109 12.12 -5.14 10.85
C ARG A 109 12.50 -6.51 11.38
N LEU A 110 11.92 -7.55 10.80
CA LEU A 110 12.38 -8.91 11.06
C LEU A 110 13.78 -9.10 10.47
N LYS A 111 14.51 -10.09 10.99
CA LYS A 111 15.82 -10.47 10.45
C LYS A 111 15.66 -10.79 8.96
N ASP A 112 16.55 -10.23 8.15
CA ASP A 112 16.61 -10.36 6.69
C ASP A 112 15.53 -9.60 5.88
N GLU A 113 14.58 -8.88 6.51
CA GLU A 113 13.61 -8.05 5.78
C GLU A 113 14.26 -6.88 5.03
N THR A 114 13.78 -6.63 3.80
CA THR A 114 14.33 -5.62 2.88
C THR A 114 13.41 -4.41 2.71
N ILE A 115 12.81 -3.92 3.80
CA ILE A 115 11.95 -2.72 3.75
C ILE A 115 12.78 -1.49 3.35
N ASP A 116 12.55 -0.93 2.17
CA ASP A 116 13.14 0.35 1.77
C ASP A 116 12.25 1.48 2.29
N ALA A 117 12.69 2.12 3.38
CA ALA A 117 11.93 3.18 4.02
C ALA A 117 11.69 4.36 3.07
N TYR A 118 12.70 4.75 2.28
CA TYR A 118 12.54 5.88 1.37
C TYR A 118 11.45 5.59 0.34
N ARG A 119 11.52 4.41 -0.28
CA ARG A 119 10.53 3.96 -1.26
C ARG A 119 9.13 3.82 -0.63
N LEU A 120 9.05 3.21 0.55
CA LEU A 120 7.79 3.01 1.29
C LEU A 120 7.07 4.35 1.52
N PHE A 121 7.80 5.38 1.93
CA PHE A 121 7.20 6.66 2.27
C PHE A 121 7.02 7.60 1.08
N ASN A 122 7.91 7.58 0.09
CA ASN A 122 7.99 8.64 -0.92
C ASN A 122 7.63 8.22 -2.34
N ASN A 123 7.61 6.91 -2.66
CA ASN A 123 7.27 6.43 -4.00
C ASN A 123 5.79 6.04 -4.07
N LEU A 124 4.96 6.96 -4.60
CA LEU A 124 3.51 6.87 -4.54
C LEU A 124 3.00 5.57 -5.11
N LEU A 125 2.30 4.79 -4.28
CA LEU A 125 1.66 3.51 -4.66
C LEU A 125 2.57 2.58 -5.49
N SER A 126 3.89 2.59 -5.25
CA SER A 126 4.74 1.48 -5.68
C SER A 126 4.35 0.18 -4.94
N SER A 127 4.83 -0.99 -5.39
CA SER A 127 4.37 -2.29 -4.86
C SER A 127 4.34 -2.37 -3.33
N MET A 128 5.41 -1.96 -2.65
CA MET A 128 5.55 -1.95 -1.20
C MET A 128 4.48 -1.07 -0.50
N PRO A 129 4.38 0.26 -0.71
CA PRO A 129 3.31 1.06 -0.09
C PRO A 129 1.91 0.66 -0.54
N MET A 130 1.72 0.17 -1.76
CA MET A 130 0.44 -0.39 -2.22
C MET A 130 0.05 -1.62 -1.38
N ALA A 131 0.99 -2.53 -1.12
CA ALA A 131 0.74 -3.69 -0.28
C ALA A 131 0.34 -3.26 1.13
N PHE A 132 1.06 -2.31 1.74
CA PHE A 132 0.67 -1.77 3.05
C PHE A 132 -0.75 -1.19 3.03
N ASN A 133 -1.10 -0.40 2.01
CA ASN A 133 -2.44 0.20 1.87
C ASN A 133 -3.56 -0.82 1.64
N LEU A 134 -3.27 -2.00 1.08
CA LEU A 134 -4.28 -3.04 0.85
C LEU A 134 -4.38 -4.02 2.02
N PHE A 135 -3.24 -4.49 2.53
CA PHE A 135 -3.21 -5.63 3.46
C PHE A 135 -3.21 -5.20 4.92
N HIS A 136 -2.70 -4.04 5.31
CA HIS A 136 -2.81 -3.59 6.70
C HIS A 136 -4.28 -3.33 7.11
N PRO A 137 -5.12 -2.64 6.31
CA PRO A 137 -6.55 -2.55 6.60
C PRO A 137 -7.24 -3.91 6.66
N LEU A 138 -6.81 -4.86 5.82
CA LEU A 138 -7.33 -6.22 5.86
C LEU A 138 -6.90 -6.99 7.12
N MET A 139 -5.70 -6.73 7.65
CA MET A 139 -5.25 -7.24 8.95
C MET A 139 -6.11 -6.70 10.09
N MET A 140 -6.37 -5.38 10.11
CA MET A 140 -7.25 -4.74 11.10
C MET A 140 -8.66 -5.34 11.02
N LEU A 141 -9.23 -5.42 9.81
CA LEU A 141 -10.55 -6.02 9.60
C LEU A 141 -10.59 -7.50 9.99
N LYS A 142 -9.49 -8.23 9.84
CA LYS A 142 -9.42 -9.63 10.26
C LYS A 142 -9.46 -9.77 11.78
N ALA A 143 -8.81 -8.87 12.51
CA ALA A 143 -8.85 -8.86 13.97
C ALA A 143 -10.27 -8.59 14.49
N GLU A 144 -11.02 -7.72 13.82
CA GLU A 144 -12.39 -7.36 14.23
C GLU A 144 -13.47 -8.31 13.70
N LYS A 145 -13.39 -8.67 12.42
CA LYS A 145 -14.44 -9.39 11.65
C LYS A 145 -13.82 -10.51 10.81
N PRO A 146 -13.25 -11.55 11.44
CA PRO A 146 -12.51 -12.60 10.74
C PRO A 146 -13.34 -13.33 9.67
N ALA A 147 -14.63 -13.58 9.94
CA ALA A 147 -15.51 -14.25 8.99
C ALA A 147 -15.77 -13.44 7.71
N LEU A 148 -15.74 -12.10 7.79
CA LEU A 148 -15.87 -11.24 6.63
C LEU A 148 -14.60 -11.32 5.76
N VAL A 149 -13.43 -11.34 6.38
CA VAL A 149 -12.16 -11.52 5.65
C VAL A 149 -12.09 -12.90 5.00
N ASP A 150 -12.54 -13.96 5.68
CA ASP A 150 -12.65 -15.30 5.09
C ASP A 150 -13.53 -15.28 3.83
N LEU A 151 -14.65 -14.55 3.86
CA LEU A 151 -15.52 -14.38 2.68
C LEU A 151 -14.83 -13.57 1.58
N MET A 152 -14.24 -12.41 1.90
CA MET A 152 -13.57 -11.54 0.93
C MET A 152 -12.46 -12.28 0.18
N ILE A 153 -11.61 -13.03 0.88
CA ILE A 153 -10.53 -13.79 0.24
C ILE A 153 -11.07 -14.90 -0.66
N ARG A 154 -12.09 -15.66 -0.22
CA ARG A 154 -12.72 -16.67 -1.08
C ARG A 154 -13.35 -16.06 -2.33
N SER A 155 -13.98 -14.89 -2.18
CA SER A 155 -14.58 -14.17 -3.30
C SER A 155 -13.54 -13.59 -4.27
N ALA A 156 -12.37 -13.17 -3.78
CA ALA A 156 -11.27 -12.67 -4.61
C ALA A 156 -10.57 -13.78 -5.40
N PHE A 157 -10.58 -15.02 -4.89
CA PHE A 157 -9.93 -16.18 -5.51
C PHE A 157 -10.92 -17.33 -5.76
N PRO A 158 -11.94 -17.13 -6.62
CA PRO A 158 -13.00 -18.13 -6.84
C PRO A 158 -12.47 -19.43 -7.47
N THR A 159 -11.30 -19.40 -8.10
CA THR A 159 -10.63 -20.56 -8.69
C THR A 159 -9.88 -21.43 -7.68
N ILE A 160 -9.79 -21.01 -6.40
CA ILE A 160 -9.17 -21.76 -5.31
C ILE A 160 -10.25 -22.12 -4.28
N PRO A 161 -11.14 -23.09 -4.58
CA PRO A 161 -12.33 -23.36 -3.76
C PRO A 161 -12.01 -23.96 -2.39
N SER A 162 -10.78 -24.44 -2.21
CA SER A 162 -10.32 -25.05 -0.96
C SER A 162 -10.12 -24.03 0.15
N ILE A 163 -9.89 -22.73 -0.15
CA ILE A 163 -9.71 -21.70 0.87
C ILE A 163 -10.89 -21.72 1.86
N TYR A 164 -10.61 -21.93 3.15
CA TYR A 164 -11.62 -22.01 4.20
C TYR A 164 -11.51 -20.86 5.21
N ARG A 165 -10.38 -20.80 5.93
CA ARG A 165 -10.13 -19.82 7.00
C ARG A 165 -8.83 -19.12 6.77
N VAL A 166 -8.84 -17.80 6.68
CA VAL A 166 -7.60 -17.03 6.73
C VAL A 166 -7.01 -17.18 8.12
N GLN A 167 -5.74 -17.57 8.22
CA GLN A 167 -5.01 -17.77 9.47
C GLN A 167 -4.12 -16.56 9.78
N GLY A 168 -3.59 -15.91 8.75
CA GLY A 168 -2.79 -14.71 8.93
C GLY A 168 -2.58 -13.97 7.62
N ILE A 169 -2.32 -12.68 7.75
CA ILE A 169 -1.95 -11.79 6.67
C ILE A 169 -0.66 -11.11 7.12
N GLY A 170 0.32 -11.04 6.22
CA GLY A 170 1.57 -10.35 6.51
C GLY A 170 2.07 -9.56 5.31
N LEU A 171 3.04 -8.70 5.59
CA LEU A 171 3.64 -7.74 4.67
C LEU A 171 5.15 -7.92 4.70
N GLU A 172 5.81 -7.74 3.56
CA GLU A 172 7.27 -7.84 3.40
C GLU A 172 7.81 -9.16 3.95
N PHE A 173 7.45 -10.25 3.28
CA PHE A 173 7.78 -11.61 3.71
C PHE A 173 8.85 -12.23 2.82
N ILE A 174 9.91 -12.73 3.45
CA ILE A 174 10.89 -13.58 2.81
C ILE A 174 10.72 -14.98 3.40
N PRO A 175 10.42 -16.00 2.58
CA PRO A 175 10.36 -17.38 3.06
C PRO A 175 11.69 -17.81 3.68
N THR A 176 11.64 -18.39 4.88
CA THR A 176 12.82 -18.94 5.58
C THR A 176 12.68 -20.45 5.79
N PRO A 177 13.72 -21.26 5.51
CA PRO A 177 15.02 -20.87 4.95
C PRO A 177 14.92 -20.57 3.44
N LYS A 178 15.60 -19.52 2.97
CA LYS A 178 15.54 -19.04 1.56
C LYS A 178 15.95 -20.12 0.55
N GLU A 179 16.80 -21.05 1.00
CA GLU A 179 17.32 -22.18 0.23
C GLU A 179 16.24 -23.18 -0.17
N ASN A 180 15.06 -23.13 0.47
CA ASN A 180 13.94 -24.01 0.12
C ASN A 180 12.98 -23.37 -0.89
N TYR A 181 13.28 -22.16 -1.37
CA TYR A 181 12.38 -21.36 -2.21
C TYR A 181 13.11 -20.78 -3.41
N THR A 182 13.11 -19.45 -3.56
CA THR A 182 13.65 -18.76 -4.74
C THR A 182 15.16 -18.67 -4.76
N HIS A 183 15.86 -19.10 -3.68
CA HIS A 183 17.31 -18.97 -3.50
C HIS A 183 17.84 -17.53 -3.62
N ASP A 184 16.96 -16.52 -3.64
CA ASP A 184 17.30 -15.11 -3.72
C ASP A 184 16.76 -14.36 -2.48
N LYS A 185 17.01 -13.06 -2.42
CA LYS A 185 16.47 -12.18 -1.36
C LYS A 185 15.18 -11.49 -1.79
N SER A 186 14.44 -12.05 -2.75
CA SER A 186 13.21 -11.44 -3.23
C SER A 186 12.13 -11.56 -2.16
N ALA A 187 11.78 -10.42 -1.56
CA ALA A 187 10.66 -10.32 -0.64
C ALA A 187 9.34 -10.33 -1.41
N MET A 188 8.35 -11.08 -0.91
CA MET A 188 6.96 -10.94 -1.30
C MET A 188 6.40 -9.71 -0.58
N ASP A 189 5.80 -8.77 -1.32
CA ASP A 189 5.24 -7.55 -0.70
C ASP A 189 4.16 -7.89 0.34
N ALA A 190 3.39 -8.97 0.13
CA ALA A 190 2.41 -9.49 1.08
C ALA A 190 2.17 -11.00 0.94
N PHE A 191 1.62 -11.61 1.99
CA PHE A 191 1.12 -12.99 1.95
C PHE A 191 -0.18 -13.16 2.74
N ILE A 192 -0.94 -14.19 2.36
CA ILE A 192 -2.09 -14.67 3.10
C ILE A 192 -1.88 -16.15 3.39
N ARG A 193 -1.87 -16.52 4.67
CA ARG A 193 -1.95 -17.92 5.09
C ARG A 193 -3.39 -18.28 5.35
N TYR A 194 -3.83 -19.43 4.86
CA TYR A 194 -5.18 -19.94 5.10
C TYR A 194 -5.16 -21.45 5.33
N GLN A 195 -6.25 -21.95 5.91
CA GLN A 195 -6.54 -23.37 6.03
C GLN A 195 -7.45 -23.79 4.88
N ASP A 196 -7.20 -24.98 4.31
CA ASP A 196 -8.06 -25.59 3.32
C ASP A 196 -9.29 -26.29 3.94
N ARG A 197 -10.39 -26.39 3.19
CA ARG A 197 -11.52 -27.26 3.53
C ARG A 197 -11.04 -28.72 3.50
N GLY A 198 -10.99 -29.36 4.66
CA GLY A 198 -10.61 -30.77 4.79
C GLY A 198 -9.17 -31.03 5.24
N ALA A 199 -8.36 -29.98 5.47
CA ALA A 199 -7.08 -30.13 6.15
C ALA A 199 -7.31 -30.27 7.67
N THR A 200 -7.22 -31.50 8.19
CA THR A 200 -7.04 -31.74 9.63
C THR A 200 -5.72 -31.10 10.03
N THR A 201 -5.76 -30.20 11.02
CA THR A 201 -4.56 -29.58 11.58
C THR A 201 -3.59 -30.69 11.99
N ILE A 202 -2.38 -30.70 11.42
CA ILE A 202 -1.25 -31.52 11.90
C ILE A 202 -0.52 -30.74 12.98
#